data_AF-A0A9W9K8K4-F1
#
_entry.id   AF-A0A9W9K8K4-F1
#
_cell.length_a   1.000
_cell.length_b   1.000
_cell.length_c   1.000
_cell.angle_alpha   90.00
_cell.angle_beta   90.00
_cell.angle_gamma   90.00
#
_symmetry.space_group_name_H-M   'P 1'
#
loop_
_entity.id
_entity.type
_entity.pdbx_description
1 polymer ?
#
loop_
_entity_poly.entity_id
_entity_poly.type
_entity_poly.pdbx_seq_one_letter_code
_entity_poly.pdbx_strand_id
1 'polypeptide(L)'
;MSFLPKVVTLFGLALLAHAGYSAHEHTILFSNTSISAISALPHDIIIETLFSVLVVSIGLVLGAEKLKPISWRDWAGEIERDGGARNPYMALEERYNFWDIRAKRKEFADWMRGDVDVVKE
;
A
#
# COMPACT_ATOMS: atom_id res chain seq x y z
N MET A 1 4.02 3.46 -6.26
CA MET A 1 4.47 2.94 -4.96
C MET A 1 5.15 4.07 -4.20
N SER A 2 4.50 4.64 -3.19
CA SER A 2 5.10 5.76 -2.45
C SER A 2 6.25 5.24 -1.58
N PHE A 3 7.50 5.52 -1.98
CA PHE A 3 8.70 5.07 -1.26
C PHE A 3 8.88 5.82 0.06
N LEU A 4 8.63 7.13 0.05
CA LEU A 4 8.86 8.02 1.18
C LEU A 4 8.03 7.66 2.43
N PRO A 5 6.71 7.42 2.35
CA PRO A 5 5.93 6.99 3.52
C PRO A 5 6.39 5.65 4.11
N LYS A 6 6.91 4.74 3.28
CA LYS A 6 7.47 3.47 3.76
C LYS A 6 8.75 3.70 4.57
N VAL A 7 9.62 4.59 4.13
CA VAL A 7 10.84 4.98 4.87
C VAL A 7 10.47 5.66 6.19
N VAL A 8 9.50 6.59 6.17
CA VAL A 8 9.01 7.26 7.39
C VAL A 8 8.41 6.26 8.38
N THR A 9 7.61 5.31 7.90
CA THR A 9 7.02 4.25 8.73
C THR A 9 8.10 3.37 9.34
N LEU A 10 9.08 2.93 8.54
CA LEU A 10 10.18 2.08 9.02
C LEU A 10 11.02 2.81 10.07
N PHE A 11 11.33 4.09 9.85
CA PHE A 11 12.05 4.90 10.81
C PHE A 11 11.26 5.05 12.12
N GLY A 12 9.96 5.35 12.04
CA GLY A 12 9.09 5.43 13.22
C GLY A 12 9.02 4.11 13.99
N LEU A 13 8.96 2.97 13.31
CA LEU A 13 8.97 1.65 13.94
C LEU A 13 10.31 1.35 14.64
N ALA A 14 11.43 1.77 14.04
CA ALA A 14 12.74 1.64 14.67
C ALA A 14 12.83 2.47 15.97
N LEU A 15 12.33 3.71 15.97
CA LEU A 15 12.25 4.54 17.18
C LEU A 15 11.32 3.92 18.23
N LEU A 16 10.17 3.39 17.82
CA LEU A 16 9.24 2.74 18.75
C LEU A 16 9.84 1.49 19.40
N ALA A 17 10.56 0.68 18.61
CA ALA A 17 11.27 -0.49 19.13
C ALA A 17 12.40 -0.08 20.10
N HIS A 18 13.13 1.00 19.78
CA HIS A 18 14.14 1.56 20.66
C HIS A 18 13.56 2.01 22.00
N ALA A 19 12.51 2.84 21.97
CA ALA A 19 11.86 3.33 23.19
C ALA A 19 11.23 2.19 24.02
N GLY A 20 10.70 1.16 23.35
CA GLY A 20 10.22 -0.05 24.00
C GLY A 20 11.34 -0.85 24.69
N TYR A 21 12.52 -0.92 24.07
CA TYR A 21 13.70 -1.52 24.69
C TYR A 21 14.20 -0.70 25.89
N SER A 22 14.25 0.64 25.78
CA SER A 22 14.59 1.54 26.89
C SER A 22 13.63 1.36 28.08
N ALA A 23 12.32 1.23 27.82
CA ALA A 23 11.33 0.95 28.86
C ALA A 23 11.56 -0.42 29.52
N HIS A 24 11.92 -1.43 28.75
CA HIS A 24 12.23 -2.77 29.24
C HIS A 24 13.48 -2.78 30.14
N GLU A 25 14.60 -2.18 29.69
CA GLU A 25 15.81 -2.06 30.50
C GLU A 25 15.56 -1.27 31.79
N HIS A 26 14.83 -0.17 31.70
CA HIS A 26 14.44 0.62 32.86
C HIS A 26 13.59 -0.21 33.83
N THR A 27 12.65 -1.01 33.34
CA THR A 27 11.82 -1.86 34.21
C THR A 27 12.67 -2.94 34.89
N ILE A 28 13.59 -3.59 34.18
CA ILE A 28 14.45 -4.63 34.76
C ILE A 28 15.36 -4.06 35.85
N LEU A 29 16.07 -2.97 35.57
CA LEU A 29 17.02 -2.38 36.51
C LEU A 29 16.33 -1.84 37.78
N PHE A 30 15.15 -1.23 37.62
CA PHE A 30 14.39 -0.73 38.76
C PHE A 30 13.71 -1.85 39.55
N SER A 31 13.29 -2.93 38.89
CA SER A 31 12.71 -4.11 39.56
C SER A 31 13.72 -4.82 40.48
N ASN A 32 15.01 -4.79 40.15
CA ASN A 32 16.09 -5.34 41.00
C ASN A 32 16.50 -4.42 42.15
N THR A 33 16.14 -3.14 42.13
CA THR A 33 16.72 -2.12 43.04
C THR A 33 15.75 -1.66 44.14
N SER A 34 14.42 -1.83 43.99
CA SER A 34 13.46 -1.31 44.99
C SER A 34 12.31 -2.26 45.35
N ILE A 35 12.35 -2.75 46.58
CA ILE A 35 11.18 -2.94 47.43
C ILE A 35 10.57 -1.54 47.65
N SER A 36 9.32 -1.32 47.21
CA SER A 36 8.52 -0.09 47.42
C SER A 36 9.01 1.21 46.76
N ALA A 37 8.56 1.48 45.53
CA ALA A 37 7.99 2.77 45.13
C ALA A 37 7.38 2.64 43.73
N ILE A 38 6.24 3.30 43.52
CA ILE A 38 5.57 3.43 42.21
C ILE A 38 6.54 4.17 41.27
N SER A 39 7.34 3.45 40.49
CA SER A 39 8.29 4.07 39.56
C SER A 39 7.56 4.50 38.29
N ALA A 40 7.13 5.75 38.26
CA ALA A 40 6.66 6.38 37.04
C ALA A 40 7.76 6.33 35.98
N LEU A 41 7.39 5.98 34.74
CA LEU A 41 8.32 5.90 33.62
C LEU A 41 8.99 7.28 33.40
N PRO A 42 10.31 7.34 33.12
CA PRO A 42 10.98 8.59 32.81
C PRO A 42 10.28 9.35 31.69
N HIS A 43 10.21 10.68 31.83
CA HIS A 43 9.58 11.54 30.82
C HIS A 43 10.22 11.41 29.44
N ASP A 44 11.53 11.12 29.39
CA ASP A 44 12.25 10.91 28.14
C ASP A 44 11.66 9.75 27.32
N ILE A 45 11.52 8.57 27.94
CA ILE A 45 10.90 7.38 27.32
C ILE A 45 9.44 7.65 26.92
N ILE A 46 8.69 8.41 27.73
CA ILE A 46 7.31 8.80 27.41
C ILE A 46 7.28 9.70 26.15
N ILE A 47 8.16 10.70 26.07
CA ILE A 47 8.20 11.62 24.93
C ILE A 47 8.67 10.87 23.67
N GLU A 48 9.69 10.03 23.77
CA GLU A 48 10.18 9.20 22.67
C GLU A 48 9.10 8.26 22.13
N THR A 49 8.34 7.59 23.00
CA THR A 49 7.24 6.70 22.59
C THR A 49 6.11 7.49 21.93
N LEU A 50 5.67 8.62 22.49
CA LEU A 50 4.63 9.48 21.89
C LEU A 50 5.07 10.02 20.52
N PHE A 51 6.31 10.48 20.40
CA PHE A 51 6.87 10.94 19.14
C PHE A 51 6.97 9.81 18.12
N SER A 52 7.41 8.63 18.52
CA SER A 52 7.50 7.45 17.66
C SER A 52 6.12 7.04 17.12
N VAL A 53 5.11 6.98 18.00
CA VAL A 53 3.71 6.68 17.61
C VAL A 53 3.16 7.71 16.63
N LEU A 54 3.47 9.00 16.85
CA LEU A 54 3.08 10.07 15.92
C LEU A 54 3.72 9.86 14.54
N VAL A 55 5.03 9.61 14.49
CA VAL A 55 5.76 9.39 13.23
C VAL A 55 5.25 8.15 12.50
N VAL A 56 5.02 7.04 13.19
CA VAL A 56 4.43 5.82 12.61
C VAL A 56 3.04 6.11 12.05
N SER A 57 2.18 6.78 12.82
CA SER A 57 0.83 7.15 12.39
C SER A 57 0.87 8.00 11.11
N ILE A 58 1.76 9.00 11.05
CA ILE A 58 1.94 9.85 9.86
C ILE A 58 2.41 9.01 8.66
N GLY A 59 3.40 8.14 8.86
CA GLY A 59 3.92 7.26 7.81
C GLY A 59 2.85 6.34 7.22
N LEU A 60 2.03 5.73 8.09
CA LEU A 60 0.93 4.85 7.68
C LEU A 60 -0.17 5.61 6.93
N VAL A 61 -0.59 6.77 7.43
CA VAL A 61 -1.66 7.58 6.79
C VAL A 61 -1.21 8.10 5.43
N LEU A 62 0.03 8.60 5.31
CA LEU A 62 0.58 9.04 4.02
C LEU A 62 0.86 7.88 3.06
N GLY A 63 1.06 6.67 3.58
CA GLY A 63 1.28 5.45 2.81
C GLY A 63 0.00 4.78 2.32
N ALA A 64 -1.17 5.18 2.83
CA ALA A 64 -2.44 4.59 2.47
C ALA A 64 -2.79 4.86 0.99
N GLU A 65 -3.47 3.90 0.35
CA GLU A 65 -4.01 4.12 -0.99
C GLU A 65 -5.13 5.16 -0.95
N LYS A 66 -5.27 5.91 -2.05
CA LYS A 66 -6.38 6.85 -2.19
C LYS A 66 -7.71 6.09 -2.13
N LEU A 67 -8.69 6.69 -1.48
CA LEU A 67 -10.04 6.15 -1.44
C LEU A 67 -10.60 6.04 -2.86
N LYS A 68 -11.28 4.93 -3.14
CA LYS A 68 -11.99 4.74 -4.40
C LYS A 68 -13.22 5.65 -4.43
N PRO A 69 -13.58 6.23 -5.60
CA PRO A 69 -14.80 7.00 -5.72
C PRO A 69 -16.03 6.09 -5.47
N ILE A 70 -17.07 6.67 -4.86
CA ILE A 70 -18.32 5.97 -4.53
C ILE A 70 -19.19 5.73 -5.77
N SER A 71 -19.08 6.62 -6.75
CA SER A 71 -19.82 6.56 -8.01
C SER A 71 -19.16 5.57 -8.95
N TRP A 72 -19.93 4.57 -9.38
CA TRP A 72 -19.45 3.54 -10.29
C TRP A 72 -18.97 4.12 -11.63
N ARG A 73 -19.66 5.13 -12.17
CA ARG A 73 -19.27 5.76 -13.45
C ARG A 73 -17.92 6.44 -13.35
N ASP A 74 -17.65 7.10 -12.23
CA ASP A 74 -16.38 7.80 -12.01
C ASP A 74 -15.24 6.80 -11.80
N TRP A 75 -15.48 5.74 -11.02
CA TRP A 75 -14.52 4.65 -10.82
C TRP A 75 -14.20 3.90 -12.11
N ALA A 76 -15.22 3.51 -12.87
CA ALA A 76 -15.07 2.81 -14.15
C ALA A 76 -14.32 3.69 -15.15
N GLY A 77 -14.64 4.99 -15.20
CA GLY A 77 -13.94 5.96 -16.04
C GLY A 77 -12.46 6.12 -15.66
N GLU A 78 -12.12 6.15 -14.37
CA GLU A 78 -10.72 6.14 -13.93
C GLU A 78 -9.98 4.87 -14.35
N ILE A 79 -10.62 3.70 -14.20
CA ILE A 79 -10.03 2.42 -14.61
C ILE A 79 -9.80 2.33 -16.12
N GLU A 80 -10.77 2.76 -16.93
CA GLU A 80 -10.62 2.80 -18.39
C GLU A 80 -9.47 3.72 -18.81
N ARG A 81 -9.34 4.89 -18.15
CA ARG A 81 -8.22 5.83 -18.38
C ARG A 81 -6.87 5.25 -18.00
N ASP A 82 -6.81 4.45 -16.93
CA ASP A 82 -5.61 3.76 -16.47
C ASP A 82 -5.30 2.48 -17.29
N GLY A 83 -6.06 2.20 -18.35
CA GLY A 83 -5.83 1.10 -19.28
C GLY A 83 -6.42 -0.24 -18.82
N GLY A 84 -7.41 -0.24 -17.93
CA GLY A 84 -8.23 -1.41 -17.61
C GLY A 84 -7.54 -2.51 -16.79
N ALA A 85 -6.22 -2.50 -16.63
CA ALA A 85 -5.47 -3.56 -15.95
C ALA A 85 -5.87 -3.78 -14.47
N ARG A 86 -6.41 -2.73 -13.83
CA ARG A 86 -6.90 -2.79 -12.44
C ARG A 86 -8.39 -3.18 -12.35
N ASN A 87 -9.02 -3.51 -13.48
CA ASN A 87 -10.44 -3.88 -13.52
C ASN A 87 -10.64 -5.31 -12.97
N PRO A 88 -11.32 -5.48 -11.81
CA PRO A 88 -11.65 -6.80 -11.29
C PRO A 88 -12.66 -7.56 -12.19
N TYR A 89 -13.37 -6.88 -13.08
CA TYR A 89 -14.38 -7.46 -13.98
C TYR A 89 -13.88 -7.67 -15.41
N MET A 90 -12.58 -7.47 -15.66
CA MET A 90 -11.98 -7.61 -17.01
C MET A 90 -12.35 -8.94 -17.68
N ALA A 91 -12.36 -10.04 -16.93
CA ALA A 91 -12.75 -11.35 -17.46
C ALA A 91 -14.23 -11.44 -17.91
N LEU A 92 -15.12 -10.70 -17.25
CA LEU A 92 -16.54 -10.64 -17.61
C LEU A 92 -16.81 -9.67 -18.77
N GLU A 93 -16.01 -8.62 -18.88
CA GLU A 93 -16.09 -7.64 -19.97
C GLU A 93 -15.50 -8.20 -21.27
N GLU A 94 -14.33 -8.83 -21.21
CA GLU A 94 -13.66 -9.40 -22.38
C GLU A 94 -14.31 -10.70 -22.87
N ARG A 95 -15.08 -11.37 -22.02
CA ARG A 95 -15.92 -12.53 -22.40
C ARG A 95 -15.17 -13.58 -23.22
N TYR A 96 -13.99 -14.00 -22.75
CA TYR A 96 -13.11 -14.92 -23.49
C TYR A 96 -13.81 -16.20 -23.98
N ASN A 97 -14.82 -16.68 -23.26
CA ASN A 97 -15.59 -17.88 -23.63
C ASN A 97 -16.45 -17.69 -24.89
N PHE A 98 -16.74 -16.46 -25.28
CA PHE A 98 -17.53 -16.11 -26.46
C PHE A 98 -16.66 -15.62 -27.62
N TRP A 99 -15.35 -15.81 -27.52
CA TRP A 99 -14.43 -15.36 -28.55
C TRP A 99 -14.53 -16.24 -29.79
N ASP A 100 -14.79 -15.63 -30.96
CA ASP A 100 -14.58 -16.31 -32.24
C ASP A 100 -13.09 -16.55 -32.52
N ILE A 101 -12.65 -17.76 -32.16
CA ILE A 101 -11.30 -18.25 -32.37
C ILE A 101 -10.93 -18.28 -33.86
N ARG A 102 -11.88 -18.54 -34.76
CA ARG A 102 -11.61 -18.63 -36.21
C ARG A 102 -11.33 -17.24 -36.77
N ALA A 103 -12.13 -16.25 -36.39
CA ALA A 103 -11.92 -14.86 -36.78
C ALA A 103 -10.56 -14.34 -36.33
N LYS A 104 -10.16 -14.59 -35.07
CA LYS A 104 -8.84 -14.13 -34.59
C LYS A 104 -7.65 -14.82 -35.20
N ARG A 105 -7.75 -16.11 -35.49
CA ARG A 105 -6.69 -16.83 -36.21
C ARG A 105 -6.50 -16.24 -37.61
N LYS A 106 -7.58 -15.83 -38.27
CA LYS A 106 -7.52 -15.14 -39.57
C LYS A 106 -6.88 -13.76 -39.43
N GLU A 107 -7.35 -12.93 -38.49
CA GLU A 107 -6.79 -11.60 -38.21
C GLU A 107 -5.27 -11.66 -37.94
N PHE A 108 -4.82 -12.62 -37.13
CA PHE A 108 -3.40 -12.84 -36.86
C PHE A 108 -2.62 -13.28 -38.11
N ALA A 109 -3.20 -14.16 -38.93
CA ALA A 109 -2.57 -14.62 -40.16
C ALA A 109 -2.44 -13.49 -41.20
N ASP A 110 -3.45 -12.63 -41.31
CA ASP A 110 -3.44 -11.47 -42.20
C ASP A 110 -2.43 -10.41 -41.70
N TRP A 111 -2.33 -10.20 -40.38
CA TRP A 111 -1.28 -9.37 -39.76
C TRP A 111 0.14 -9.87 -40.04
N MET A 112 0.39 -11.17 -39.90
CA MET A 112 1.70 -11.77 -40.20
C MET A 112 2.10 -11.62 -41.68
N ARG A 113 1.12 -11.52 -42.59
CA ARG A 113 1.35 -11.32 -44.02
C ARG A 113 1.59 -9.86 -44.39
N GLY A 114 1.36 -8.93 -43.46
CA GLY A 114 1.45 -7.49 -43.72
C GLY A 114 0.24 -6.92 -44.47
N ASP A 115 -0.85 -7.67 -44.59
CA ASP A 115 -2.09 -7.28 -45.30
C ASP A 115 -3.04 -6.42 -44.45
N VAL A 116 -2.54 -5.83 -43.37
CA VAL A 116 -3.37 -4.99 -42.49
C VAL A 116 -3.36 -3.58 -43.05
N ASP A 117 -4.41 -3.25 -43.79
CA ASP A 117 -4.84 -1.87 -43.94
C ASP A 117 -5.06 -1.32 -42.53
N VAL A 118 -4.07 -0.55 -42.06
CA VAL A 118 -4.20 0.24 -40.84
C VAL A 118 -5.33 1.21 -41.12
N VAL A 119 -6.55 0.87 -40.68
CA VAL A 119 -7.67 1.79 -40.64
C VAL A 119 -7.21 2.92 -39.74
N LYS A 120 -6.74 3.99 -40.38
CA LYS A 120 -6.46 5.28 -39.76
C LYS A 120 -7.80 5.82 -39.30
N GLU A 121 -8.09 5.68 -38.01
CA GLU A 121 -8.96 6.62 -37.30
C GLU A 121 -8.20 7.90 -36.99
#